data_AF-A0A561R2D6-F1
#
_entry.id   AF-A0A561R2D6-F1
#
_cell.length_a   1.000
_cell.length_b   1.000
_cell.length_c   1.000
_cell.angle_alpha   90.00
_cell.angle_beta   90.00
_cell.angle_gamma   90.00
#
_symmetry.space_group_name_H-M   'P 1'
#
loop_
_entity.id
_entity.type
_entity.pdbx_description
1 polymer ?
#
loop_
_entity_poly.entity_id
_entity_poly.type
_entity_poly.pdbx_seq_one_letter_code
_entity_poly.pdbx_strand_id
1 'polypeptide(L)'
;MAKGAYYFECMSKNIHKGDVHNIIKKAGENQSNPEVYDPNLYIYEEASTKRVIAKGPGDMAINPLEFAGSQLGFKGLSVMWVAGKVAAATSSDGPADRSFGPLEPTMGNLLGATSYGVAIQMTDATVTALSNGNYLLYGFKGVQANMGGGRPLVWFKSADYGTETDVSWEIQYQAYTSRSEIIPNGQIKGLTPYNINLGQKLKVQTPQGSGNVVEGDPGNISILNLTTDQMTCGISEVVEGTAQPLCAFPLYGNGLDAMVPIQKVLLTFSTKVVNTGTVIEQAYSQSILIDLTSSTHRAVSFDINKGWSWGGYSWAQKVEADSNVVPLLIDAA
;
A
#
# COMPACT_ATOMS: atom_id res chain seq x y z
N MET A 1 -18.98 19.94 -13.90
CA MET A 1 -17.96 18.89 -14.10
C MET A 1 -16.98 18.97 -12.95
N ALA A 2 -16.76 17.87 -12.25
CA ALA A 2 -15.80 17.82 -11.15
C ALA A 2 -14.41 18.09 -11.72
N LYS A 3 -13.72 19.12 -11.25
CA LYS A 3 -12.36 19.44 -11.67
C LYS A 3 -11.42 18.61 -10.81
N GLY A 4 -10.65 17.70 -11.39
CA GLY A 4 -9.53 17.07 -10.69
C GLY A 4 -8.20 17.47 -11.32
N ALA A 5 -7.12 16.88 -10.82
CA ALA A 5 -5.76 17.19 -11.22
C ALA A 5 -4.92 15.92 -11.45
N TYR A 6 -4.18 15.90 -12.54
CA TYR A 6 -3.12 14.94 -12.79
C TYR A 6 -1.79 15.51 -12.30
N TYR A 7 -1.00 14.72 -11.59
CA TYR A 7 0.34 15.05 -11.13
C TYR A 7 1.33 14.21 -11.90
N PHE A 8 2.17 14.87 -12.68
CA PHE A 8 3.24 14.24 -13.46
C PHE A 8 4.55 14.45 -12.71
N GLU A 9 5.23 13.39 -12.31
CA GLU A 9 6.50 13.44 -11.60
C GLU A 9 7.56 12.59 -12.28
N CYS A 10 8.72 13.16 -12.58
CA CYS A 10 9.79 12.46 -13.28
C CYS A 10 11.07 12.44 -12.44
N MET A 11 11.51 11.24 -12.03
CA MET A 11 12.71 11.10 -11.21
C MET A 11 14.01 11.24 -12.01
N SER A 12 13.99 10.91 -13.31
CA SER A 12 15.20 10.85 -14.13
C SER A 12 15.67 12.20 -14.67
N LYS A 13 14.76 13.16 -14.90
CA LYS A 13 15.09 14.47 -15.47
C LYS A 13 14.05 15.52 -15.12
N ASN A 14 14.32 16.79 -15.44
CA ASN A 14 13.36 17.85 -15.20
C ASN A 14 12.16 17.69 -16.15
N ILE A 15 10.98 18.09 -15.69
CA ILE A 15 9.76 18.04 -16.48
C ILE A 15 9.08 19.41 -16.41
N HIS A 16 8.69 19.91 -17.57
CA HIS A 16 8.09 21.23 -17.75
C HIS A 16 6.66 21.10 -18.29
N LYS A 17 5.88 22.18 -18.21
CA LYS A 17 4.49 22.18 -18.70
C LYS A 17 4.34 21.74 -20.17
N GLY A 18 5.31 22.10 -21.01
CA GLY A 18 5.34 21.69 -22.43
C GLY A 18 5.54 20.20 -22.62
N ASP A 19 6.28 19.56 -21.71
CA ASP A 19 6.48 18.11 -21.73
C ASP A 19 5.19 17.37 -21.40
N VAL A 20 4.49 17.80 -20.34
CA VAL A 20 3.20 17.20 -19.96
C VAL A 20 2.15 17.39 -21.06
N HIS A 21 2.11 18.55 -21.70
CA HIS A 21 1.26 18.78 -22.85
C HIS A 21 1.51 17.76 -23.97
N ASN A 22 2.78 17.49 -24.30
CA ASN A 22 3.16 16.51 -25.31
C ASN A 22 2.85 15.07 -24.88
N ILE A 23 3.01 14.75 -23.60
CA ILE A 23 2.69 13.43 -23.03
C ILE A 23 1.18 13.16 -23.17
N ILE A 24 0.33 14.11 -22.77
CA ILE A 24 -1.13 13.98 -22.88
C ILE A 24 -1.52 13.77 -24.34
N LYS A 25 -1.02 14.62 -25.25
CA LYS A 25 -1.27 14.49 -26.69
C LYS A 25 -0.87 13.11 -27.22
N LYS A 26 0.33 12.63 -26.86
CA LYS A 26 0.87 11.35 -27.31
C LYS A 26 0.06 10.17 -26.76
N ALA A 27 -0.39 10.24 -25.52
CA ALA A 27 -1.21 9.22 -24.89
C ALA A 27 -2.53 9.01 -25.64
N GLY A 28 -3.12 10.08 -26.20
CA GLY A 28 -4.36 10.06 -26.97
C GLY A 28 -4.26 9.42 -28.36
N GLU A 29 -3.08 9.33 -28.98
CA GLU A 29 -2.92 8.90 -30.39
C GLU A 29 -3.45 7.48 -30.70
N ASN A 30 -3.54 6.61 -29.68
CA ASN A 30 -3.97 5.21 -29.84
C ASN A 30 -5.15 4.82 -28.94
N GLN A 31 -5.91 5.80 -28.44
CA GLN A 31 -7.06 5.53 -27.58
C GLN A 31 -8.35 5.48 -28.39
N SER A 32 -9.32 4.71 -27.92
CA SER A 32 -10.68 4.69 -28.48
C SER A 32 -11.42 6.02 -28.33
N ASN A 33 -11.04 6.82 -27.33
CA ASN A 33 -11.61 8.13 -26.99
C ASN A 33 -10.49 9.21 -26.92
N PRO A 34 -9.89 9.61 -28.05
CA PRO A 34 -8.76 10.54 -28.08
C PRO A 34 -9.09 11.94 -27.57
N GLU A 35 -10.37 12.36 -27.61
CA GLU A 35 -10.84 13.67 -27.16
C GLU A 35 -10.65 13.92 -25.66
N VAL A 36 -10.62 12.87 -24.85
CA VAL A 36 -10.32 12.97 -23.42
C VAL A 36 -8.86 13.37 -23.17
N TYR A 37 -8.00 13.13 -24.16
CA TYR A 37 -6.57 13.45 -24.15
C TYR A 37 -6.27 14.74 -24.94
N ASP A 38 -7.23 15.63 -25.13
CA ASP A 38 -6.94 16.96 -25.68
C ASP A 38 -6.20 17.81 -24.63
N PRO A 39 -4.89 18.08 -24.82
CA PRO A 39 -4.10 18.83 -23.85
C PRO A 39 -4.57 20.28 -23.68
N ASN A 40 -5.43 20.81 -24.56
CA ASN A 40 -5.99 22.16 -24.42
C ASN A 40 -7.14 22.22 -23.40
N LEU A 41 -7.66 21.07 -22.96
CA LEU A 41 -8.68 21.00 -21.89
C LEU A 41 -8.08 21.16 -20.49
N TYR A 42 -6.76 21.26 -20.38
CA TYR A 42 -6.02 21.26 -19.12
C TYR A 42 -5.29 22.58 -18.86
N ILE A 43 -5.28 23.00 -17.60
CA ILE A 43 -4.47 24.11 -17.10
C ILE A 43 -3.24 23.51 -16.41
N TYR A 44 -2.05 24.00 -16.78
CA TYR A 44 -0.78 23.46 -16.30
C TYR A 44 -0.12 24.37 -15.25
N GLU A 45 0.42 23.76 -14.20
CA GLU A 45 1.13 24.43 -13.12
C GLU A 45 2.44 23.70 -12.82
N GLU A 46 3.58 24.40 -12.86
CA GLU A 46 4.88 23.83 -12.49
C GLU A 46 5.01 23.86 -10.96
N ALA A 47 4.83 22.72 -10.31
CA ALA A 47 4.93 22.60 -8.86
C ALA A 47 6.39 22.49 -8.38
N SER A 48 7.26 21.92 -9.19
CA SER A 48 8.71 21.86 -8.96
C SER A 48 9.46 21.58 -10.27
N THR A 49 10.80 21.53 -10.23
CA THR A 49 11.61 21.12 -11.40
C THR A 49 11.35 19.67 -11.83
N LYS A 50 10.75 18.85 -10.97
CA LYS A 50 10.45 17.43 -11.21
C LYS A 50 8.95 17.14 -11.31
N ARG A 51 8.09 18.15 -11.15
CA ARG A 51 6.64 17.95 -11.02
C ARG A 51 5.83 19.03 -11.72
N VAL A 52 4.85 18.59 -12.51
CA VAL A 52 3.86 19.45 -13.18
C VAL A 52 2.46 18.92 -12.91
N ILE A 53 1.53 19.83 -12.65
CA ILE A 53 0.12 19.54 -12.38
C ILE A 53 -0.70 19.93 -13.62
N ALA A 54 -1.58 19.05 -14.09
CA ALA A 54 -2.54 19.32 -15.15
C ALA A 54 -3.98 19.22 -14.61
N LYS A 55 -4.67 20.35 -14.51
CA LYS A 55 -6.04 20.47 -13.94
C LYS A 55 -7.07 20.48 -15.08
N GLY A 56 -8.04 19.56 -15.06
CA GLY A 56 -8.98 19.38 -16.17
C GLY A 56 -10.17 18.46 -15.88
N PRO A 57 -10.87 17.98 -16.92
CA PRO A 57 -12.15 17.27 -16.82
C PRO A 57 -12.08 15.90 -16.14
N GLY A 58 -10.94 15.20 -16.23
CA GLY A 58 -10.60 14.13 -15.28
C GLY A 58 -10.86 12.68 -15.66
N ASP A 59 -10.80 12.36 -16.95
CA ASP A 59 -11.19 11.03 -17.45
C ASP A 59 -10.07 10.29 -18.21
N MET A 60 -8.83 10.79 -18.20
CA MET A 60 -7.67 10.10 -18.77
C MET A 60 -7.24 8.94 -17.86
N ALA A 61 -6.94 7.79 -18.48
CA ALA A 61 -6.28 6.68 -17.78
C ALA A 61 -4.80 6.99 -17.54
N ILE A 62 -4.26 6.50 -16.42
CA ILE A 62 -2.87 6.74 -16.01
C ILE A 62 -1.87 5.99 -16.90
N ASN A 63 -2.11 4.71 -17.18
CA ASN A 63 -1.18 3.85 -17.91
C ASN A 63 -0.78 4.42 -19.30
N PRO A 64 -1.71 4.95 -20.13
CA PRO A 64 -1.36 5.61 -21.38
C PRO A 64 -0.45 6.83 -21.22
N LEU A 65 -0.62 7.61 -20.16
CA LEU A 65 0.18 8.81 -19.88
C LEU A 65 1.63 8.43 -19.51
N GLU A 66 1.80 7.42 -18.65
CA GLU A 66 3.13 6.93 -18.27
C GLU A 66 3.86 6.26 -19.45
N PHE A 67 3.13 5.47 -20.24
CA PHE A 67 3.67 4.86 -21.46
C PHE A 67 4.12 5.91 -22.48
N ALA A 68 3.29 6.94 -22.72
CA ALA A 68 3.64 8.07 -23.59
C ALA A 68 4.86 8.84 -23.06
N GLY A 69 4.96 9.05 -21.75
CA GLY A 69 6.14 9.62 -21.10
C GLY A 69 7.42 8.82 -21.37
N SER A 70 7.35 7.50 -21.24
CA SER A 70 8.47 6.61 -21.55
C SER A 70 8.90 6.71 -23.01
N GLN A 71 7.95 6.74 -23.96
CA GLN A 71 8.23 6.93 -25.38
C GLN A 71 8.90 8.28 -25.69
N LEU A 72 8.57 9.32 -24.93
CA LEU A 72 9.18 10.65 -25.03
C LEU A 72 10.48 10.79 -24.19
N GLY A 73 11.00 9.69 -23.65
CA GLY A 73 12.26 9.64 -22.93
C GLY A 73 12.19 10.16 -21.49
N PHE A 74 11.01 10.19 -20.86
CA PHE A 74 10.82 10.44 -19.43
C PHE A 74 10.79 9.11 -18.68
N LYS A 75 11.96 8.46 -18.56
CA LYS A 75 12.08 7.20 -17.82
C LYS A 75 11.73 7.43 -16.34
N GLY A 76 10.91 6.56 -15.75
CA GLY A 76 10.44 6.74 -14.37
C GLY A 76 9.52 7.96 -14.20
N LEU A 77 8.76 8.31 -15.24
CA LEU A 77 7.59 9.18 -15.10
C LEU A 77 6.50 8.41 -14.34
N SER A 78 6.00 9.00 -13.27
CA SER A 78 4.82 8.56 -12.53
C SER A 78 3.70 9.56 -12.73
N VAL A 79 2.47 9.08 -12.90
CA VAL A 79 1.28 9.94 -13.04
C VAL A 79 0.23 9.55 -12.02
N MET A 80 -0.27 10.52 -11.25
CA MET A 80 -1.32 10.33 -10.24
C MET A 80 -2.52 11.22 -10.53
N TRP A 81 -3.73 10.70 -10.37
CA TRP A 81 -4.97 11.47 -10.46
C TRP A 81 -5.53 11.80 -9.09
N VAL A 82 -5.99 13.04 -8.89
CA VAL A 82 -6.65 13.49 -7.65
C VAL A 82 -7.97 14.15 -8.00
N ALA A 83 -9.08 13.58 -7.52
CA ALA A 83 -10.41 14.15 -7.66
C ALA A 83 -10.57 15.41 -6.78
N GLY A 84 -11.12 16.50 -7.33
CA GLY A 84 -11.39 17.72 -6.55
C GLY A 84 -12.76 17.73 -5.91
N LYS A 85 -12.82 17.86 -4.57
CA LYS A 85 -13.95 18.47 -3.85
C LYS A 85 -13.55 19.90 -3.47
N VAL A 86 -14.30 20.90 -3.92
CA VAL A 86 -14.16 22.27 -3.42
C VAL A 86 -15.36 22.57 -2.52
N ALA A 87 -15.15 22.59 -1.20
CA ALA A 87 -16.12 23.17 -0.27
C ALA A 87 -16.04 24.70 -0.40
N ALA A 88 -17.16 25.33 -0.75
CA ALA A 88 -17.29 26.78 -0.69
C ALA A 88 -17.31 27.18 0.80
N ALA A 89 -16.33 27.98 1.22
CA ALA A 89 -16.34 28.60 2.53
C ALA A 89 -17.38 29.71 2.57
N THR A 90 -18.46 29.52 3.32
CA THR A 90 -19.31 30.61 3.81
C THR A 90 -19.18 30.67 5.32
N SER A 91 -18.59 31.77 5.80
CA SER A 91 -18.47 32.14 7.21
C SER A 91 -19.79 32.63 7.77
N SER A 92 -20.20 32.13 8.94
CA SER A 92 -21.01 32.89 9.90
C SER A 92 -20.83 32.36 11.32
N ASP A 93 -20.51 33.28 12.23
CA ASP A 93 -20.26 33.13 13.66
C ASP A 93 -21.41 32.52 14.49
N GLY A 94 -21.07 31.77 15.55
CA GLY A 94 -21.97 31.36 16.65
C GLY A 94 -21.39 30.23 17.54
N PRO A 95 -21.66 30.19 18.86
CA PRO A 95 -20.63 29.88 19.87
C PRO A 95 -20.47 28.40 20.28
N ALA A 96 -19.26 28.14 20.80
CA ALA A 96 -18.68 26.91 21.35
C ALA A 96 -19.64 25.82 21.87
N ASP A 97 -19.68 24.70 21.15
CA ASP A 97 -20.08 23.39 21.67
C ASP A 97 -18.85 22.48 21.76
N ARG A 98 -18.64 21.86 22.93
CA ARG A 98 -17.56 20.92 23.19
C ARG A 98 -18.02 19.53 22.74
N SER A 99 -17.99 19.27 21.44
CA SER A 99 -18.07 17.91 20.91
C SER A 99 -16.69 17.41 20.52
N PHE A 100 -16.30 16.25 21.06
CA PHE A 100 -15.20 15.46 20.51
C PHE A 100 -15.67 14.90 19.18
N GLY A 101 -15.44 15.65 18.10
CA GLY A 101 -15.70 15.18 16.74
C GLY A 101 -14.80 14.00 16.38
N PRO A 102 -15.21 13.14 15.43
CA PRO A 102 -14.31 12.16 14.84
C PRO A 102 -13.11 12.90 14.26
N LEU A 103 -11.90 12.41 14.52
CA LEU A 103 -10.68 12.94 13.92
C LEU A 103 -10.79 12.75 12.41
N GLU A 104 -11.27 13.77 11.71
CA GLU A 104 -11.17 13.81 10.26
C GLU A 104 -9.68 13.81 9.89
N PRO A 105 -9.24 12.92 8.99
CA PRO A 105 -7.86 12.93 8.52
C PRO A 105 -7.60 14.31 7.90
N THR A 106 -6.67 15.04 8.49
CA THR A 106 -6.28 16.37 8.01
C THR A 106 -5.76 16.25 6.58
N MET A 107 -6.21 17.13 5.69
CA MET A 107 -5.80 17.19 4.27
C MET A 107 -4.27 17.25 4.04
N GLY A 108 -3.47 17.46 5.09
CA GLY A 108 -2.01 17.34 5.05
C GLY A 108 -1.49 15.91 4.87
N ASN A 109 -2.29 14.87 5.15
CA ASN A 109 -1.89 13.46 5.01
C ASN A 109 -2.17 12.86 3.61
N LEU A 110 -2.84 13.59 2.72
CA LEU A 110 -3.19 13.15 1.36
C LEU A 110 -2.21 13.67 0.28
N LEU A 111 -1.20 14.44 0.67
CA LEU A 111 -0.25 15.06 -0.25
C LEU A 111 1.04 14.23 -0.32
N GLY A 112 1.02 13.15 -1.11
CA GLY A 112 2.23 12.42 -1.52
C GLY A 112 2.37 10.99 -1.03
N ALA A 113 1.27 10.30 -0.68
CA ALA A 113 1.35 8.87 -0.39
C ALA A 113 1.83 8.13 -1.66
N THR A 114 2.99 7.48 -1.57
CA THR A 114 3.45 6.63 -2.68
C THR A 114 2.46 5.48 -2.82
N SER A 115 1.80 5.39 -3.97
CA SER A 115 0.92 4.28 -4.29
C SER A 115 1.72 3.11 -4.85
N TYR A 116 1.26 1.90 -4.53
CA TYR A 116 1.79 0.66 -5.06
C TYR A 116 0.64 -0.21 -5.54
N GLY A 117 0.95 -1.14 -6.44
CA GLY A 117 -0.04 -2.10 -6.89
C GLY A 117 0.49 -3.34 -7.58
N VAL A 118 -0.33 -4.37 -7.55
CA VAL A 118 -0.14 -5.60 -8.32
C VAL A 118 -1.39 -5.85 -9.15
N ALA A 119 -1.23 -5.83 -10.47
CA ALA A 119 -2.25 -6.25 -11.42
C ALA A 119 -2.15 -7.77 -11.63
N ILE A 120 -3.26 -8.48 -11.44
CA ILE A 120 -3.35 -9.94 -11.58
C ILE A 120 -4.28 -10.24 -12.74
N GLN A 121 -3.74 -10.92 -13.74
CA GLN A 121 -4.45 -11.35 -14.94
C GLN A 121 -4.85 -12.83 -14.83
N MET A 122 -6.11 -13.14 -15.10
CA MET A 122 -6.67 -14.50 -15.04
C MET A 122 -7.60 -14.76 -16.22
N THR A 123 -7.76 -16.03 -16.58
CA THR A 123 -8.74 -16.45 -17.59
C THR A 123 -10.13 -16.64 -16.96
N ASP A 124 -11.20 -16.52 -17.76
CA ASP A 124 -12.58 -16.78 -17.30
C ASP A 124 -12.72 -18.17 -16.65
N ALA A 125 -12.06 -19.17 -17.22
CA ALA A 125 -12.04 -20.53 -16.69
C ALA A 125 -11.38 -20.60 -15.31
N THR A 126 -10.29 -19.85 -15.10
CA THR A 126 -9.61 -19.76 -13.79
C THR A 126 -10.50 -19.05 -12.78
N VAL A 127 -11.07 -17.90 -13.12
CA VAL A 127 -11.96 -17.13 -12.23
C VAL A 127 -13.16 -17.99 -11.83
N THR A 128 -13.82 -18.63 -12.80
CA THR A 128 -14.96 -19.53 -12.57
C THR A 128 -14.58 -20.69 -11.63
N ALA A 129 -13.43 -21.31 -11.84
CA ALA A 129 -12.97 -22.41 -11.00
C ALA A 129 -12.65 -21.96 -9.56
N LEU A 130 -12.02 -20.79 -9.39
CA LEU A 130 -11.73 -20.21 -8.09
C LEU A 130 -13.02 -19.85 -7.33
N SER A 131 -13.96 -19.16 -7.98
CA SER A 131 -15.24 -18.79 -7.38
C SER A 131 -16.05 -20.02 -6.99
N ASN A 132 -16.18 -21.02 -7.87
CA ASN A 132 -16.89 -22.27 -7.56
C ASN A 132 -16.18 -23.09 -6.47
N GLY A 133 -14.85 -22.97 -6.36
CA GLY A 133 -14.05 -23.61 -5.32
C GLY A 133 -14.04 -22.87 -3.98
N ASN A 134 -14.72 -21.73 -3.86
CA ASN A 134 -14.70 -20.86 -2.68
C ASN A 134 -13.27 -20.40 -2.30
N TYR A 135 -12.44 -20.12 -3.30
CA TYR A 135 -11.13 -19.55 -3.07
C TYR A 135 -11.24 -18.08 -2.69
N LEU A 136 -10.32 -17.64 -1.82
CA LEU A 136 -10.09 -16.23 -1.49
C LEU A 136 -8.65 -15.87 -1.88
N LEU A 137 -8.45 -14.65 -2.36
CA LEU A 137 -7.14 -14.05 -2.53
C LEU A 137 -6.68 -13.50 -1.18
N TYR A 138 -5.49 -13.88 -0.73
CA TYR A 138 -4.85 -13.35 0.47
C TYR A 138 -3.56 -12.65 0.10
N GLY A 139 -3.27 -11.57 0.82
CA GLY A 139 -2.01 -10.87 0.74
C GLY A 139 -1.29 -10.78 2.08
N PHE A 140 0.03 -10.78 2.00
CA PHE A 140 0.94 -10.51 3.10
C PHE A 140 1.95 -9.47 2.66
N LYS A 141 2.43 -8.66 3.60
CA LYS A 141 3.44 -7.64 3.32
C LYS A 141 4.71 -7.90 4.13
N GLY A 142 5.85 -7.70 3.50
CA GLY A 142 7.15 -7.87 4.11
C GLY A 142 7.48 -6.74 5.08
N VAL A 143 8.18 -7.09 6.16
CA VAL A 143 8.75 -6.17 7.14
C VAL A 143 10.19 -6.59 7.42
N GLN A 144 11.10 -5.63 7.40
CA GLN A 144 12.45 -5.79 7.92
C GLN A 144 12.50 -5.32 9.36
N ALA A 145 13.21 -6.02 10.23
CA ALA A 145 13.29 -5.66 11.64
C ALA A 145 14.63 -6.05 12.29
N ASN A 146 15.02 -5.32 13.33
CA ASN A 146 16.29 -5.54 14.04
C ASN A 146 16.22 -6.62 15.14
N MET A 147 15.04 -7.20 15.37
CA MET A 147 14.80 -8.21 16.40
C MET A 147 14.27 -9.51 15.79
N GLY A 148 14.52 -10.62 16.48
CA GLY A 148 13.98 -11.93 16.12
C GLY A 148 12.55 -12.14 16.63
N GLY A 149 11.95 -13.27 16.25
CA GLY A 149 10.63 -13.69 16.77
C GLY A 149 9.43 -13.08 16.05
N GLY A 150 9.65 -12.26 15.02
CA GLY A 150 8.59 -11.73 14.17
C GLY A 150 7.79 -12.80 13.44
N ARG A 151 6.51 -12.52 13.21
CA ARG A 151 5.61 -13.35 12.39
C ARG A 151 4.81 -12.50 11.42
N PRO A 152 4.68 -12.92 10.15
CA PRO A 152 3.85 -12.22 9.21
C PRO A 152 2.37 -12.50 9.50
N LEU A 153 1.54 -11.53 9.19
CA LEU A 153 0.11 -11.58 9.39
C LEU A 153 -0.62 -11.45 8.04
N VAL A 154 -1.81 -12.05 7.95
CA VAL A 154 -2.70 -11.83 6.81
C VAL A 154 -3.04 -10.34 6.76
N TRP A 155 -2.58 -9.66 5.72
CA TRP A 155 -2.72 -8.22 5.56
C TRP A 155 -4.07 -7.88 4.94
N PHE A 156 -4.47 -8.57 3.87
CA PHE A 156 -5.82 -8.47 3.32
C PHE A 156 -6.34 -9.83 2.88
N LYS A 157 -7.65 -9.89 2.66
CA LYS A 157 -8.33 -11.00 2.00
C LYS A 157 -9.44 -10.46 1.11
N SER A 158 -9.63 -11.03 -0.07
CA SER A 158 -10.69 -10.63 -1.00
C SER A 158 -11.34 -11.83 -1.67
N ALA A 159 -12.67 -11.78 -1.77
CA ALA A 159 -13.46 -12.64 -2.65
C ALA A 159 -13.75 -11.95 -4.00
N ASP A 160 -13.45 -10.66 -4.10
CA ASP A 160 -13.73 -9.82 -5.24
C ASP A 160 -12.52 -9.84 -6.18
N TYR A 161 -12.44 -10.89 -6.99
CA TYR A 161 -11.45 -11.03 -8.05
C TYR A 161 -12.13 -11.40 -9.37
N GLY A 162 -11.55 -10.94 -10.48
CA GLY A 162 -12.03 -11.17 -11.84
C GLY A 162 -10.89 -11.49 -12.80
N THR A 163 -11.17 -11.43 -14.10
CA THR A 163 -10.13 -11.62 -15.13
C THR A 163 -9.02 -10.58 -15.01
N GLU A 164 -9.37 -9.38 -14.58
CA GLU A 164 -8.47 -8.32 -14.16
C GLU A 164 -8.73 -8.04 -12.68
N THR A 165 -7.72 -8.24 -11.83
CA THR A 165 -7.80 -7.97 -10.40
C THR A 165 -6.65 -7.06 -10.01
N ASP A 166 -6.95 -5.91 -9.44
CA ASP A 166 -5.95 -4.97 -8.94
C ASP A 166 -5.89 -4.97 -7.43
N VAL A 167 -4.71 -5.24 -6.88
CA VAL A 167 -4.40 -5.05 -5.47
C VAL A 167 -3.60 -3.76 -5.36
N SER A 168 -4.17 -2.71 -4.77
CA SER A 168 -3.50 -1.41 -4.62
C SER A 168 -3.56 -0.90 -3.19
N TRP A 169 -2.54 -0.15 -2.81
CA TRP A 169 -2.45 0.47 -1.49
C TRP A 169 -1.63 1.75 -1.55
N GLU A 170 -1.81 2.57 -0.52
CA GLU A 170 -1.06 3.79 -0.30
C GLU A 170 -0.26 3.67 1.00
N ILE A 171 0.92 4.28 1.03
CA ILE A 171 1.70 4.35 2.26
C ILE A 171 0.95 5.17 3.31
N GLN A 172 0.37 4.48 4.28
CA GLN A 172 -0.21 5.04 5.50
C GLN A 172 0.01 4.06 6.64
N TYR A 173 1.00 4.34 7.50
CA TYR A 173 1.40 3.42 8.56
C TYR A 173 0.73 3.73 9.89
N GLN A 174 0.52 2.66 10.66
CA GLN A 174 0.25 2.74 12.09
C GLN A 174 1.23 1.82 12.82
N ALA A 175 1.69 2.24 13.99
CA ALA A 175 2.25 1.33 14.98
C ALA A 175 1.11 0.82 15.84
N TYR A 176 1.23 -0.40 16.37
CA TYR A 176 0.28 -0.91 17.33
C TYR A 176 0.95 -1.68 18.45
N THR A 177 0.22 -1.77 19.57
CA THR A 177 0.45 -2.73 20.65
C THR A 177 -0.77 -3.63 20.84
N SER A 178 -0.56 -4.83 21.35
CA SER A 178 -1.60 -5.82 21.65
C SER A 178 -1.17 -6.72 22.82
N ARG A 179 -2.14 -7.36 23.46
CA ARG A 179 -1.93 -8.41 24.46
C ARG A 179 -2.13 -9.82 23.87
N SER A 180 -2.44 -9.94 22.59
CA SER A 180 -2.57 -11.24 21.92
C SER A 180 -1.23 -11.96 21.86
N GLU A 181 -1.24 -13.25 22.16
CA GLU A 181 -0.08 -14.11 21.96
C GLU A 181 0.18 -14.33 20.47
N ILE A 182 1.46 -14.43 20.13
CA ILE A 182 1.92 -14.74 18.77
C ILE A 182 2.00 -16.27 18.66
N ILE A 183 0.93 -16.88 18.19
CA ILE A 183 0.83 -18.34 17.99
C ILE A 183 0.42 -18.66 16.55
N PRO A 184 0.87 -19.78 15.97
CA PRO A 184 0.49 -20.18 14.61
C PRO A 184 -1.04 -20.27 14.45
N ASN A 185 -1.58 -19.67 13.38
CA ASN A 185 -3.02 -19.55 13.12
C ASN A 185 -3.81 -18.73 14.16
N GLY A 186 -3.17 -18.17 15.18
CA GLY A 186 -3.77 -17.22 16.10
C GLY A 186 -4.02 -15.87 15.41
N GLN A 187 -5.03 -15.13 15.85
CA GLN A 187 -5.30 -13.78 15.36
C GLN A 187 -4.86 -12.76 16.39
N ILE A 188 -4.08 -11.77 15.96
CA ILE A 188 -3.74 -10.61 16.77
C ILE A 188 -4.96 -9.69 16.82
N LYS A 189 -5.46 -9.42 18.02
CA LYS A 189 -6.68 -8.64 18.29
C LYS A 189 -6.41 -7.56 19.33
N GLY A 190 -7.39 -6.68 19.57
CA GLY A 190 -7.29 -5.66 20.62
C GLY A 190 -6.14 -4.69 20.38
N LEU A 191 -5.96 -4.28 19.12
CA LEU A 191 -4.88 -3.38 18.73
C LEU A 191 -5.13 -2.00 19.35
N THR A 192 -4.09 -1.39 19.88
CA THR A 192 -4.08 0.04 20.20
C THR A 192 -3.27 0.75 19.11
N PRO A 193 -3.93 1.31 18.07
CA PRO A 193 -3.23 1.87 16.92
C PRO A 193 -2.77 3.31 17.15
N TYR A 194 -1.65 3.65 16.53
CA TYR A 194 -1.04 4.98 16.53
C TYR A 194 -0.59 5.33 15.12
N ASN A 195 -1.15 6.39 14.53
CA ASN A 195 -0.63 6.93 13.27
C ASN A 195 0.85 7.28 13.44
N ILE A 196 1.69 6.77 12.54
CA ILE A 196 3.13 6.90 12.65
C ILE A 196 3.76 6.96 11.25
N ASN A 197 4.90 7.62 11.12
CA ASN A 197 5.69 7.66 9.89
C ASN A 197 7.08 7.05 10.11
N LEU A 198 7.79 6.78 9.01
CA LEU A 198 9.22 6.48 9.08
C LEU A 198 9.95 7.66 9.74
N GLY A 199 10.91 7.35 10.61
CA GLY A 199 11.59 8.35 11.44
C GLY A 199 10.93 8.58 12.79
N GLN A 200 9.81 7.94 13.11
CA GLN A 200 9.08 8.17 14.37
C GLN A 200 9.09 6.95 15.29
N LYS A 201 8.82 7.21 16.57
CA LYS A 201 8.88 6.24 17.67
C LYS A 201 7.66 6.31 18.56
N LEU A 202 6.96 5.20 18.74
CA LEU A 202 5.93 5.05 19.76
C LEU A 202 6.58 4.76 21.12
N LYS A 203 6.39 5.64 22.11
CA LYS A 203 6.78 5.39 23.50
C LYS A 203 5.59 4.85 24.28
N VAL A 204 5.57 3.54 24.50
CA VAL A 204 4.57 2.86 25.32
C VAL A 204 4.86 3.15 26.79
N GLN A 205 3.87 3.66 27.51
CA GLN A 205 3.99 4.14 28.88
C GLN A 205 3.09 3.40 29.87
N THR A 206 2.10 2.65 29.38
CA THR A 206 1.17 1.88 30.24
C THR A 206 1.23 0.38 29.95
N PRO A 207 1.00 -0.48 30.95
CA PRO A 207 0.91 -1.94 30.76
C PRO A 207 -0.13 -2.38 29.74
N GLN A 208 -1.15 -1.54 29.50
CA GLN A 208 -2.20 -1.75 28.51
C GLN A 208 -1.72 -1.50 27.06
N GLY A 209 -0.47 -1.04 26.88
CA GLY A 209 0.10 -0.74 25.56
C GLY A 209 -0.10 0.72 25.11
N SER A 210 -0.67 1.58 25.96
CA SER A 210 -0.88 2.97 25.58
C SER A 210 0.40 3.81 25.63
N GLY A 211 0.55 4.73 24.69
CA GLY A 211 1.73 5.57 24.57
C GLY A 211 1.51 6.83 23.73
N ASN A 212 2.63 7.47 23.38
CA ASN A 212 2.66 8.66 22.53
C ASN A 212 3.71 8.50 21.43
N VAL A 213 3.42 9.02 20.24
CA VAL A 213 4.37 9.05 19.11
C VAL A 213 5.26 10.29 19.26
N VAL A 214 6.57 10.09 19.11
CA VAL A 214 7.60 11.12 19.14
C VAL A 214 8.56 10.92 17.97
N GLU A 215 9.46 11.87 17.75
CA GLU A 215 10.57 11.69 16.81
C GLU A 215 11.50 10.54 17.23
N GLY A 216 11.99 9.81 16.22
CA GLY A 216 12.80 8.62 16.36
C GLY A 216 13.98 8.61 15.39
N ASP A 217 14.37 7.41 14.96
CA ASP A 217 15.54 7.20 14.12
C ASP A 217 15.12 7.20 12.64
N PRO A 218 15.74 8.01 11.76
CA PRO A 218 15.35 8.12 10.36
C PRO A 218 15.25 6.77 9.64
N GLY A 219 14.19 6.61 8.84
CA GLY A 219 13.97 5.41 8.04
C GLY A 219 13.27 4.25 8.77
N ASN A 220 13.08 4.34 10.08
CA ASN A 220 12.46 3.28 10.88
C ASN A 220 11.15 3.73 11.54
N ILE A 221 10.23 2.81 11.73
CA ILE A 221 9.17 2.92 12.73
C ILE A 221 9.65 2.16 13.96
N SER A 222 9.75 2.82 15.11
CA SER A 222 10.19 2.16 16.34
C SER A 222 9.11 2.14 17.41
N ILE A 223 9.12 1.11 18.25
CA ILE A 223 8.23 0.99 19.40
C ILE A 223 9.10 0.72 20.63
N LEU A 224 9.09 1.66 21.57
CA LEU A 224 9.82 1.61 22.84
C LEU A 224 8.84 1.27 23.96
N ASN A 225 9.09 0.18 24.67
CA ASN A 225 8.33 -0.16 25.86
C ASN A 225 9.01 0.41 27.11
N LEU A 226 8.42 1.43 27.72
CA LEU A 226 8.92 2.00 28.99
C LEU A 226 8.36 1.28 30.23
N THR A 227 7.56 0.24 30.02
CA THR A 227 7.03 -0.60 31.10
C THR A 227 7.90 -1.84 31.31
N THR A 228 7.60 -2.61 32.34
CA THR A 228 8.25 -3.90 32.60
C THR A 228 7.52 -5.08 31.97
N ASP A 229 6.28 -4.89 31.50
CA ASP A 229 5.45 -5.97 31.00
C ASP A 229 5.71 -6.23 29.51
N GLN A 230 5.90 -7.49 29.15
CA GLN A 230 5.94 -7.90 27.75
C GLN A 230 4.57 -7.71 27.11
N MET A 231 4.56 -7.31 25.85
CA MET A 231 3.39 -7.22 24.98
C MET A 231 3.74 -7.65 23.55
N THR A 232 2.74 -7.66 22.67
CA THR A 232 2.93 -7.82 21.23
C THR A 232 2.92 -6.44 20.58
N CYS A 233 3.81 -6.19 19.63
CA CYS A 233 3.83 -4.98 18.84
C CYS A 233 3.92 -5.29 17.35
N GLY A 234 3.73 -4.27 16.52
CA GLY A 234 3.89 -4.38 15.08
C GLY A 234 3.53 -3.10 14.37
N ILE A 235 3.58 -3.19 13.04
CA ILE A 235 3.14 -2.13 12.14
C ILE A 235 1.93 -2.61 11.35
N SER A 236 1.04 -1.66 11.06
CA SER A 236 -0.10 -1.82 10.19
C SER A 236 0.01 -0.87 9.01
N GLU A 237 -0.62 -1.23 7.91
CA GLU A 237 -0.77 -0.35 6.74
C GLU A 237 -2.19 -0.41 6.22
N VAL A 238 -2.66 0.74 5.73
CA VAL A 238 -4.00 0.85 5.16
C VAL A 238 -4.08 0.11 3.84
N VAL A 239 -5.04 -0.81 3.76
CA VAL A 239 -5.45 -1.50 2.54
C VAL A 239 -6.97 -1.46 2.49
N GLU A 240 -7.54 -1.08 1.35
CA GLU A 240 -8.99 -0.91 1.19
C GLU A 240 -9.63 -0.02 2.27
N GLY A 241 -8.92 1.05 2.67
CA GLY A 241 -9.39 2.02 3.67
C GLY A 241 -9.32 1.55 5.12
N THR A 242 -8.84 0.33 5.40
CA THR A 242 -8.68 -0.18 6.76
C THR A 242 -7.21 -0.47 7.06
N ALA A 243 -6.69 0.04 8.19
CA ALA A 243 -5.36 -0.32 8.66
C ALA A 243 -5.33 -1.78 9.13
N GLN A 244 -4.49 -2.60 8.50
CA GLN A 244 -4.36 -4.02 8.82
C GLN A 244 -2.93 -4.32 9.24
N PRO A 245 -2.72 -5.14 10.29
CA PRO A 245 -1.39 -5.40 10.81
C PRO A 245 -0.61 -6.28 9.83
N LEU A 246 0.66 -5.93 9.59
CA LEU A 246 1.55 -6.62 8.64
C LEU A 246 2.32 -7.74 9.32
N CYS A 247 2.73 -7.50 10.56
CA CYS A 247 3.61 -8.37 11.33
C CYS A 247 3.33 -8.24 12.82
N ALA A 248 3.68 -9.26 13.60
CA ALA A 248 3.69 -9.22 15.05
C ALA A 248 5.07 -9.61 15.61
N PHE A 249 5.54 -8.85 16.60
CA PHE A 249 6.79 -9.08 17.32
C PHE A 249 6.56 -9.07 18.84
N PRO A 250 7.33 -9.86 19.61
CA PRO A 250 7.34 -9.76 21.06
C PRO A 250 8.08 -8.49 21.49
N LEU A 251 7.38 -7.55 22.12
CA LEU A 251 7.96 -6.33 22.68
C LEU A 251 8.19 -6.50 24.18
N TYR A 252 9.44 -6.75 24.56
CA TYR A 252 9.84 -6.92 25.96
C TYR A 252 9.83 -5.61 26.74
N GLY A 253 9.68 -5.70 28.07
CA GLY A 253 9.78 -4.56 28.97
C GLY A 253 11.14 -3.87 28.87
N ASN A 254 11.16 -2.53 28.85
CA ASN A 254 12.35 -1.71 28.59
C ASN A 254 13.01 -1.96 27.22
N GLY A 255 12.34 -2.70 26.32
CA GLY A 255 12.82 -3.05 24.98
C GLY A 255 12.48 -2.00 23.92
N LEU A 256 13.33 -1.91 22.90
CA LEU A 256 13.13 -1.08 21.71
C LEU A 256 13.13 -1.97 20.47
N ASP A 257 12.01 -1.96 19.77
CA ASP A 257 11.82 -2.70 18.54
C ASP A 257 11.79 -1.72 17.36
N ALA A 258 12.62 -1.93 16.33
CA ALA A 258 12.65 -1.10 15.14
C ALA A 258 12.30 -1.92 13.88
N MET A 259 11.32 -1.43 13.13
CA MET A 259 10.73 -2.09 11.97
C MET A 259 10.70 -1.15 10.77
N VAL A 260 10.81 -1.74 9.58
CA VAL A 260 10.70 -1.05 8.29
C VAL A 260 9.78 -1.88 7.39
N PRO A 261 8.59 -1.38 6.99
CA PRO A 261 7.85 -1.99 5.90
C PRO A 261 8.72 -2.05 4.64
N ILE A 262 8.89 -3.24 4.07
CA ILE A 262 9.63 -3.41 2.82
C ILE A 262 8.66 -3.64 1.66
N GLN A 263 9.09 -3.33 0.45
CA GLN A 263 8.25 -3.40 -0.74
C GLN A 263 8.18 -4.84 -1.29
N LYS A 264 7.90 -5.81 -0.43
CA LYS A 264 7.66 -7.22 -0.79
C LYS A 264 6.23 -7.60 -0.43
N VAL A 265 5.51 -8.23 -1.36
CA VAL A 265 4.15 -8.74 -1.14
C VAL A 265 4.09 -10.21 -1.52
N LEU A 266 3.49 -11.04 -0.67
CA LEU A 266 3.16 -12.43 -0.99
C LEU A 266 1.66 -12.52 -1.29
N LEU A 267 1.30 -13.07 -2.45
CA LEU A 267 -0.09 -13.30 -2.85
C LEU A 267 -0.39 -14.79 -2.97
N THR A 268 -1.55 -15.21 -2.49
CA THR A 268 -1.96 -16.62 -2.48
C THR A 268 -3.47 -16.78 -2.63
N PHE A 269 -3.90 -17.75 -3.43
CA PHE A 269 -5.29 -18.18 -3.49
C PHE A 269 -5.48 -19.39 -2.59
N SER A 270 -6.43 -19.35 -1.66
CA SER A 270 -6.69 -20.48 -0.76
C SER A 270 -8.17 -20.62 -0.41
N THR A 271 -8.61 -21.85 -0.19
CA THR A 271 -9.94 -22.19 0.34
C THR A 271 -9.96 -22.19 1.87
N LYS A 272 -8.80 -22.14 2.53
CA LYS A 272 -8.72 -22.03 3.98
C LYS A 272 -9.16 -20.62 4.38
N VAL A 273 -10.27 -20.52 5.10
CA VAL A 273 -10.77 -19.23 5.59
C VAL A 273 -9.93 -18.77 6.77
N VAL A 274 -9.17 -17.68 6.57
CA VAL A 274 -8.41 -16.99 7.62
C VAL A 274 -8.84 -15.53 7.71
N ASN A 275 -8.67 -14.90 8.87
CA ASN A 275 -8.99 -13.49 9.05
C ASN A 275 -7.72 -12.64 8.88
N THR A 276 -7.89 -11.35 8.61
CA THR A 276 -6.77 -10.41 8.67
C THR A 276 -6.22 -10.36 10.10
N GLY A 277 -4.91 -10.12 10.22
CA GLY A 277 -4.20 -10.20 11.49
C GLY A 277 -3.97 -11.62 12.01
N THR A 278 -4.29 -12.66 11.23
CA THR A 278 -3.93 -14.04 11.57
C THR A 278 -2.46 -14.32 11.26
N VAL A 279 -1.75 -14.95 12.20
CA VAL A 279 -0.37 -15.43 12.06
C VAL A 279 -0.31 -16.61 11.10
N ILE A 280 0.47 -16.48 10.03
CA ILE A 280 0.65 -17.53 9.01
C ILE A 280 2.15 -17.78 8.84
N GLU A 281 2.59 -18.99 9.16
CA GLU A 281 4.01 -19.35 9.06
C GLU A 281 4.33 -20.18 7.81
N GLN A 282 3.31 -20.77 7.19
CA GLN A 282 3.43 -21.63 6.02
C GLN A 282 2.46 -21.22 4.92
N ALA A 283 2.91 -21.30 3.66
CA ALA A 283 2.05 -21.08 2.50
C ALA A 283 1.03 -22.22 2.36
N TYR A 284 -0.27 -21.90 2.28
CA TYR A 284 -1.31 -22.93 2.14
C TYR A 284 -1.46 -23.50 0.73
N SER A 285 -0.96 -22.76 -0.26
CA SER A 285 -1.01 -23.13 -1.66
C SER A 285 0.18 -22.48 -2.37
N GLN A 286 0.34 -22.78 -3.65
CA GLN A 286 1.33 -22.09 -4.47
C GLN A 286 1.06 -20.58 -4.45
N SER A 287 2.07 -19.83 -4.06
CA SER A 287 2.01 -18.39 -3.85
C SER A 287 3.06 -17.70 -4.72
N ILE A 288 2.96 -16.38 -4.85
CA ILE A 288 3.98 -15.55 -5.52
C ILE A 288 4.48 -14.49 -4.55
N LEU A 289 5.79 -14.40 -4.38
CA LEU A 289 6.44 -13.29 -3.69
C LEU A 289 6.90 -12.28 -4.74
N ILE A 290 6.47 -11.03 -4.59
CA ILE A 290 6.66 -9.93 -5.53
C ILE A 290 7.46 -8.83 -4.84
N ASP A 291 8.55 -8.40 -5.46
CA ASP A 291 9.40 -7.28 -5.06
C ASP A 291 9.08 -6.03 -5.91
N LEU A 292 8.59 -5.01 -5.23
CA LEU A 292 8.21 -3.70 -5.76
C LEU A 292 9.26 -2.61 -5.49
N THR A 293 10.45 -2.97 -5.01
CA THR A 293 11.52 -2.00 -4.67
C THR A 293 11.97 -1.18 -5.87
N SER A 294 12.05 -1.79 -7.06
CA SER A 294 12.45 -1.12 -8.31
C SER A 294 11.28 -0.63 -9.16
N SER A 295 10.04 -0.91 -8.76
CA SER A 295 8.83 -0.47 -9.45
C SER A 295 7.65 -0.55 -8.50
N THR A 296 6.93 0.55 -8.31
CA THR A 296 5.77 0.59 -7.43
C THR A 296 4.60 -0.25 -7.93
N HIS A 297 4.59 -0.57 -9.22
CA HIS A 297 3.56 -1.39 -9.85
C HIS A 297 4.18 -2.60 -10.56
N ARG A 298 3.53 -3.76 -10.42
CA ARG A 298 3.89 -5.02 -11.09
C ARG A 298 2.66 -5.69 -11.69
N ALA A 299 2.86 -6.47 -12.75
CA ALA A 299 1.82 -7.25 -13.37
C ALA A 299 2.21 -8.74 -13.37
N VAL A 300 1.28 -9.58 -12.96
CA VAL A 300 1.42 -11.04 -12.91
C VAL A 300 0.17 -11.68 -13.50
N SER A 301 0.25 -12.96 -13.82
CA SER A 301 -0.90 -13.77 -14.21
C SER A 301 -1.02 -15.01 -13.34
N PHE A 302 -2.24 -15.47 -13.12
CA PHE A 302 -2.53 -16.69 -12.38
C PHE A 302 -3.43 -17.62 -13.20
N ASP A 303 -3.09 -18.90 -13.18
CA ASP A 303 -3.90 -20.00 -13.71
C ASP A 303 -4.04 -21.04 -12.60
N ILE A 304 -5.26 -21.51 -12.32
CA ILE A 304 -5.49 -22.41 -11.17
C ILE A 304 -4.71 -23.73 -11.27
N ASN A 305 -4.37 -24.20 -12.48
CA ASN A 305 -3.67 -25.45 -12.70
C ASN A 305 -2.17 -25.25 -12.96
N LYS A 306 -1.77 -24.14 -13.59
CA LYS A 306 -0.37 -23.84 -13.94
C LYS A 306 0.33 -22.95 -12.92
N GLY A 307 -0.46 -22.27 -12.10
CA GLY A 307 -0.01 -21.38 -11.04
C GLY A 307 0.35 -19.98 -11.53
N TRP A 308 1.24 -19.33 -10.77
CA TRP A 308 1.67 -17.96 -11.04
C TRP A 308 2.68 -17.88 -12.18
N SER A 309 2.57 -16.83 -13.00
CA SER A 309 3.52 -16.46 -14.05
C SER A 309 3.72 -14.95 -14.10
N TRP A 310 4.94 -14.52 -14.38
CA TRP A 310 5.35 -13.11 -14.36
C TRP A 310 6.43 -12.80 -15.41
N GLY A 311 6.60 -13.67 -16.41
CA GLY A 311 7.65 -13.51 -17.43
C GLY A 311 9.06 -13.92 -16.99
N GLY A 312 9.22 -14.51 -15.80
CA GLY A 312 10.50 -15.06 -15.34
C GLY A 312 11.52 -14.04 -14.86
N TYR A 313 11.12 -12.79 -14.64
CA TYR A 313 11.99 -11.74 -14.11
C TYR A 313 12.36 -11.98 -12.64
N SER A 314 13.50 -11.44 -12.21
CA SER A 314 14.04 -11.62 -10.86
C SER A 314 13.26 -10.91 -9.74
N TRP A 315 12.34 -10.01 -10.08
CA TRP A 315 11.54 -9.28 -9.11
C TRP A 315 10.38 -10.10 -8.53
N ALA A 316 10.14 -11.31 -9.01
CA ALA A 316 9.19 -12.22 -8.38
C ALA A 316 9.72 -13.65 -8.34
N GLN A 317 9.21 -14.41 -7.38
CA GLN A 317 9.50 -15.83 -7.24
C GLN A 317 8.25 -16.60 -6.84
N LYS A 318 8.19 -17.85 -7.28
CA LYS A 318 7.18 -18.81 -6.82
C LYS A 318 7.54 -19.26 -5.41
N VAL A 319 6.52 -19.37 -4.56
CA VAL A 319 6.61 -19.96 -3.23
C VAL A 319 5.74 -21.21 -3.25
N GLU A 320 6.36 -22.37 -3.04
CA GLU A 320 5.65 -23.64 -3.07
C GLU A 320 4.70 -23.75 -1.86
N ALA A 321 3.64 -24.55 -2.02
CA ALA A 321 2.80 -24.90 -0.88
C ALA A 321 3.64 -25.53 0.25
N ASP A 322 3.23 -25.30 1.50
CA ASP A 322 3.92 -25.74 2.72
C ASP A 322 5.28 -25.06 3.01
N SER A 323 5.76 -24.19 2.11
CA SER A 323 6.98 -23.42 2.33
C SER A 323 6.85 -22.51 3.56
N ASN A 324 7.91 -22.43 4.36
CA ASN A 324 8.00 -21.45 5.44
C ASN A 324 8.07 -20.03 4.87
N VAL A 325 7.05 -19.22 5.16
CA VAL A 325 6.95 -17.84 4.64
C VAL A 325 7.57 -16.81 5.57
N VAL A 326 7.91 -17.18 6.80
CA VAL A 326 8.52 -16.27 7.78
C VAL A 326 9.81 -15.63 7.24
N PRO A 327 10.82 -16.36 6.75
CA PRO A 327 12.06 -15.73 6.25
C PRO A 327 11.87 -14.97 4.93
N LEU A 328 10.72 -15.12 4.26
CA LEU A 328 10.41 -14.38 3.03
C LEU A 328 9.77 -13.02 3.31
N LEU A 329 9.08 -12.90 4.44
CA LEU A 329 8.26 -11.74 4.82
C LEU A 329 8.79 -11.02 6.06
N ILE A 330 9.60 -11.66 6.90
CA ILE A 330 10.25 -11.06 8.06
C ILE A 330 11.76 -11.10 7.80
N ASP A 331 12.29 -9.97 7.33
CA ASP A 331 13.69 -9.82 6.97
C ASP A 331 14.49 -9.34 8.18
N ALA A 332 15.70 -9.88 8.38
CA ALA A 332 16.58 -9.41 9.42
C ALA A 332 17.31 -8.15 8.92
N ALA A 333 17.29 -7.08 9.73
CA ALA A 333 17.95 -5.83 9.40
C ALA A 333 19.48 -5.87 9.52
#